data_AF-A0AAC8VAB1-F1
#
_entry.id   AF-A0AAC8VAB1-F1
#
_cell.length_a   1.000
_cell.length_b   1.000
_cell.length_c   1.000
_cell.angle_alpha   90.00
_cell.angle_beta   90.00
_cell.angle_gamma   90.00
#
_symmetry.space_group_name_H-M   'P 1'
#
loop_
_entity.id
_entity.type
_entity.pdbx_description
1 polymer ?
#
loop_
_entity_poly.entity_id
_entity_poly.type
_entity_poly.pdbx_seq_one_letter_code
_entity_poly.pdbx_strand_id
1 'polypeptide(L)' 'MTDREIALNQALIAVIGAVRESSDDFDRIVQRAESLLIDNSTYRIVEHPHVNNALTEIKKAVEFKK' A
#
# COMPACT_ATOMS: atom_id res chain seq x y z
N MET A 1 9.82 -11.29 11.18
CA MET A 1 9.18 -9.96 11.22
C MET A 1 9.30 -9.44 12.64
N THR A 2 9.65 -8.16 12.79
CA THR A 2 9.59 -7.45 14.07
C THR A 2 8.14 -7.09 14.40
N ASP A 3 7.83 -6.83 15.68
CA ASP A 3 6.49 -6.38 16.10
C ASP A 3 6.04 -5.14 15.33
N ARG A 4 6.97 -4.23 15.03
CA ARG A 4 6.71 -3.04 14.21
C ARG A 4 6.33 -3.40 12.77
N GLU A 5 6.98 -4.38 12.15
CA GLU A 5 6.65 -4.82 10.79
C GLU A 5 5.27 -5.46 10.72
N ILE A 6 4.91 -6.27 11.73
CA ILE A 6 3.57 -6.87 11.84
C ILE A 6 2.50 -5.78 11.99
N ALA A 7 2.73 -4.81 12.88
CA ALA A 7 1.79 -3.72 13.11
C ALA A 7 1.60 -2.85 11.85
N LEU A 8 2.67 -2.53 11.12
CA LEU A 8 2.60 -1.76 9.88
C LEU A 8 1.86 -2.52 8.77
N ASN A 9 2.11 -3.82 8.61
CA ASN A 9 1.40 -4.65 7.64
C ASN A 9 -0.11 -4.72 7.98
N GLN A 10 -0.44 -4.97 9.25
CA GLN A 10 -1.83 -5.03 9.67
C GLN A 10 -2.56 -3.68 9.51
N ALA A 11 -1.87 -2.57 9.77
CA ALA A 11 -2.41 -1.23 9.52
C ALA A 11 -2.69 -1.00 8.03
N LEU A 12 -1.78 -1.41 7.14
CA LEU A 12 -1.95 -1.29 5.69
C LEU A 12 -3.16 -2.11 5.19
N ILE A 13 -3.28 -3.36 5.64
CA ILE A 13 -4.42 -4.23 5.33
C ILE A 13 -5.73 -3.58 5.78
N ALA A 14 -5.78 -3.04 6.99
CA ALA A 14 -6.98 -2.41 7.53
C ALA A 14 -7.40 -1.16 6.74
N VAL A 15 -6.44 -0.29 6.40
CA VAL A 15 -6.71 0.93 5.62
C VAL A 15 -7.20 0.57 4.21
N ILE A 16 -6.56 -0.37 3.52
CA ILE A 16 -6.99 -0.81 2.19
C ILE A 16 -8.35 -1.49 2.23
N GLY A 17 -8.62 -2.30 3.27
CA GLY A 17 -9.95 -2.88 3.51
C GLY A 17 -11.04 -1.81 3.67
N ALA A 18 -10.78 -0.78 4.47
CA ALA A 18 -11.71 0.34 4.65
C ALA A 18 -11.99 1.10 3.35
N VAL A 19 -10.97 1.34 2.51
CA VAL A 19 -11.16 1.96 1.19
C VAL A 19 -12.01 1.07 0.28
N ARG A 20 -11.75 -0.24 0.26
CA ARG A 20 -12.53 -1.20 -0.54
C ARG A 20 -14.01 -1.22 -0.16
N GLU A 21 -14.31 -1.14 1.13
CA GLU A 21 -15.69 -1.16 1.62
C GLU A 21 -16.45 0.15 1.42
N SER A 22 -15.74 1.27 1.22
CA SER A 22 -16.32 2.62 1.17
C SER A 22 -16.28 3.31 -0.19
N SER A 23 -15.54 2.77 -1.17
CA SER A 23 -15.32 3.41 -2.47
C SER A 23 -15.72 2.52 -3.65
N ASP A 24 -16.54 3.07 -4.54
CA ASP A 24 -16.88 2.45 -5.83
C ASP A 24 -15.69 2.42 -6.81
N ASP A 25 -14.61 3.16 -6.56
CA ASP A 25 -13.45 3.34 -7.45
C ASP A 25 -12.15 2.82 -6.81
N PHE A 26 -12.26 1.70 -6.09
CA PHE A 26 -11.15 1.05 -5.38
C PHE A 26 -9.91 0.85 -6.27
N ASP A 27 -10.09 0.34 -7.49
CA ASP A 27 -8.99 0.04 -8.40
C ASP A 27 -8.20 1.29 -8.80
N ARG A 28 -8.88 2.42 -9.04
CA ARG A 28 -8.20 3.68 -9.35
C ARG A 28 -7.46 4.22 -8.13
N ILE A 29 -8.00 4.06 -6.92
CA ILE A 29 -7.31 4.47 -5.69
C ILE A 29 -6.03 3.66 -5.50
N VAL A 30 -6.07 2.34 -5.75
CA VAL A 30 -4.88 1.47 -5.71
C VAL A 30 -3.84 1.91 -6.74
N GLN A 31 -4.24 2.11 -8.00
CA GLN A 31 -3.32 2.61 -9.03
C GLN A 31 -2.73 3.97 -8.67
N ARG A 32 -3.52 4.85 -8.06
CA ARG A 32 -3.02 6.15 -7.58
C ARG A 32 -1.99 5.96 -6.48
N ALA A 33 -2.25 5.11 -5.49
CA ALA A 33 -1.30 4.80 -4.42
C ALA A 33 0.03 4.25 -4.96
N GLU A 34 -0.01 3.36 -5.95
CA GLU A 34 1.20 2.88 -6.63
C GLU A 34 1.96 4.02 -7.32
N SER A 35 1.25 4.91 -8.03
CA SER A 35 1.88 6.08 -8.69
C SER A 35 2.55 7.04 -7.71
N LEU A 36 2.06 7.15 -6.47
CA LEU A 36 2.65 8.00 -5.43
C LEU A 36 3.99 7.48 -4.91
N LEU A 37 4.34 6.22 -5.20
CA LEU A 37 5.64 5.63 -4.88
C LEU A 37 6.63 5.71 -6.05
N ILE A 38 6.18 6.10 -7.23
CA ILE A 38 6.98 6.19 -8.46
C ILE A 38 7.33 7.67 -8.71
N ASP A 39 8.35 7.90 -9.54
CA ASP A 39 8.83 9.22 -9.95
C ASP A 39 9.29 10.12 -8.78
N ASN A 40 9.29 11.43 -8.99
CA ASN A 40 9.67 12.45 -8.02
C ASN A 40 8.46 12.88 -7.15
N SER A 41 7.64 11.89 -6.76
CA SER A 41 6.48 12.11 -5.90
C SER A 41 6.91 12.64 -4.54
N THR A 42 6.23 13.67 -4.04
CA THR A 42 6.46 14.22 -2.69
C THR A 42 6.17 13.22 -1.56
N TYR A 43 5.48 12.13 -1.88
CA TYR A 43 5.16 11.04 -0.94
C TYR A 43 6.19 9.91 -0.97
N ARG A 44 7.09 9.90 -1.95
CA ARG A 44 8.23 8.99 -2.01
C ARG A 44 9.37 9.59 -1.18
N ILE A 45 9.65 8.96 -0.05
CA ILE A 45 10.73 9.35 0.86
C ILE A 45 11.88 8.33 0.90
N VAL A 46 11.86 7.36 0.00
CA VAL A 46 12.81 6.25 -0.05
C VAL A 46 13.31 6.01 -1.48
N GLU A 47 14.49 5.40 -1.57
CA GLU A 47 15.09 4.97 -2.82
C GLU A 47 14.81 3.49 -3.14
N HIS A 48 15.21 3.04 -4.32
CA HIS A 48 15.24 1.61 -4.63
C HIS A 48 16.25 0.87 -3.72
N PRO A 49 15.96 -0.38 -3.29
CA PRO A 49 14.82 -1.22 -3.68
C PRO A 49 13.55 -0.98 -2.85
N HIS A 50 13.56 -0.08 -1.86
CA HIS A 50 12.45 0.10 -0.92
C HIS A 50 11.15 0.55 -1.59
N VAL A 51 11.23 1.28 -2.71
CA VAL A 51 10.07 1.56 -3.59
C VAL A 51 9.39 0.28 -4.06
N ASN A 52 10.16 -0.68 -4.59
CA ASN A 52 9.61 -1.95 -5.10
C ASN A 52 9.03 -2.80 -3.97
N ASN A 53 9.66 -2.76 -2.79
CA ASN A 53 9.13 -3.43 -1.60
C ASN A 53 7.79 -2.82 -1.19
N ALA A 54 7.67 -1.50 -1.15
CA ALA A 54 6.41 -0.82 -0.82
C ALA A 54 5.30 -1.13 -1.83
N LEU A 55 5.59 -1.13 -3.13
CA LEU A 55 4.66 -1.55 -4.17
C LEU A 55 4.19 -3.00 -3.97
N THR A 56 5.12 -3.88 -3.59
CA THR A 56 4.80 -5.29 -3.30
C THR A 56 3.88 -5.43 -2.08
N GLU A 57 4.11 -4.66 -1.02
CA GLU A 57 3.24 -4.70 0.17
C GLU A 57 1.85 -4.12 -0.11
N ILE A 58 1.71 -3.09 -0.95
CA ILE A 58 0.40 -2.62 -1.43
C ILE A 58 -0.34 -3.77 -2.13
N LYS A 59 0.32 -4.48 -3.06
CA LYS A 59 -0.30 -5.60 -3.78
C LYS A 59 -0.76 -6.71 -2.86
N LYS A 60 0.07 -7.12 -1.89
CA LYS A 60 -0.31 -8.12 -0.89
C LYS A 60 -1.53 -7.69 -0.07
N ALA A 61 -1.58 -6.44 0.35
CA ALA A 61 -2.71 -5.92 1.13
C ALA A 61 -3.99 -5.80 0.28
N VAL A 62 -3.88 -5.47 -1.02
CA VAL A 62 -4.99 -5.54 -1.97
C VAL A 62 -5.45 -6.98 -2.19
N GLU A 63 -4.56 -7.94 -2.25
CA GLU A 63 -4.94 -9.35 -2.43
C GLU A 63 -5.46 -10.01 -1.14
N PHE A 64 -5.25 -9.36 0.01
CA PHE A 64 -5.71 -9.88 1.30
C PHE A 64 -7.24 -10.01 1.32
N LYS A 65 -7.69 -11.25 1.49
CA LYS A 65 -9.07 -11.65 1.73
C LYS A 65 -9.04 -12.68 2.87
N LYS A 66 -9.90 -12.49 3.87
CA LYS A 66 -10.11 -13.48 4.94
C LYS A 66 -11.06 -14.57 4.47
#